data_AF-A0A9D6QVJ1-F1
#
_entry.id   AF-A0A9D6QVJ1-F1
#
_cell.length_a   1.000
_cell.length_b   1.000
_cell.length_c   1.000
_cell.angle_alpha   90.00
_cell.angle_beta   90.00
_cell.angle_gamma   90.00
#
_symmetry.space_group_name_H-M   'P 1'
#
loop_
_entity.id
_entity.type
_entity.pdbx_description
1 polymer ?
#
loop_
_entity_poly.entity_id
_entity_poly.type
_entity_poly.pdbx_seq_one_letter_code
_entity_poly.pdbx_strand_id
1 'polypeptide(L)'
;MKIRRRSFFRSLAAGAVFTPAWKAAAGQLGGAPAVKTSRTYDAVVVGAGSFGAWTAYYLQQRGLKVALLDAYGPANSRASSGGESRIIR
;
A
#
# COMPACT_ATOMS: atom_id res chain seq x y z
N MET A 1 -20.30 -27.58 6.57
CA MET A 1 -20.20 -27.10 5.18
C MET A 1 -19.27 -25.88 5.14
N LYS A 2 -17.97 -26.04 4.83
CA LYS A 2 -16.97 -24.94 4.90
C LYS A 2 -16.83 -24.28 3.53
N ILE A 3 -17.40 -23.10 3.37
CA ILE A 3 -17.28 -22.28 2.16
C ILE A 3 -15.91 -21.59 2.19
N ARG A 4 -15.06 -21.88 1.20
CA ARG A 4 -13.70 -21.33 1.08
C ARG A 4 -13.79 -19.99 0.33
N ARG A 5 -13.37 -18.88 0.95
CA ARG A 5 -13.44 -17.49 0.41
C ARG A 5 -13.09 -17.33 -1.08
N ARG A 6 -12.20 -18.18 -1.60
CA ARG A 6 -11.78 -18.23 -3.01
C ARG A 6 -12.88 -18.63 -4.01
N SER A 7 -13.91 -19.37 -3.61
CA SER A 7 -14.98 -19.81 -4.52
C SER A 7 -16.11 -18.80 -4.65
N PHE A 8 -16.26 -17.88 -3.68
CA PHE A 8 -17.32 -16.86 -3.71
C PHE A 8 -17.06 -15.77 -4.76
N PHE A 9 -15.79 -15.38 -4.94
CA PHE A 9 -15.41 -14.38 -5.94
C PHE A 9 -15.57 -14.84 -7.40
N ARG A 10 -15.57 -16.16 -7.66
CA ARG A 10 -15.65 -16.70 -9.02
C ARG A 10 -17.08 -16.75 -9.55
N SER A 11 -18.07 -16.82 -8.68
CA SER A 11 -19.50 -16.87 -9.04
C SER A 11 -20.13 -15.51 -9.39
N LEU A 12 -19.47 -14.39 -9.08
CA LEU A 12 -19.91 -13.04 -9.48
C LEU A 12 -19.37 -12.58 -10.84
N ALA A 13 -18.41 -13.31 -11.43
CA ALA A 13 -17.76 -12.94 -12.69
C ALA A 13 -18.41 -13.55 -13.94
N ALA A 14 -19.55 -14.25 -13.82
CA ALA A 14 -20.25 -14.90 -14.93
C ALA A 14 -21.37 -14.05 -15.56
N GLY A 15 -21.56 -12.80 -15.12
CA GLY A 15 -22.71 -11.98 -15.54
C GLY A 15 -22.45 -10.48 -15.52
N ALA A 16 -21.32 -10.02 -16.06
CA ALA A 16 -21.13 -8.65 -16.52
C ALA A 16 -19.76 -8.59 -17.22
N VAL A 17 -19.74 -8.25 -18.51
CA VAL A 17 -18.52 -7.86 -19.21
C VAL A 17 -18.10 -6.51 -18.63
N PHE A 18 -17.45 -6.54 -17.46
CA PHE A 18 -16.77 -5.39 -16.90
C PHE A 18 -15.44 -5.30 -17.63
N THR A 19 -15.42 -4.73 -18.83
CA THR A 19 -14.15 -4.29 -19.42
C THR A 19 -13.56 -3.30 -18.43
N PRO A 20 -12.45 -3.64 -17.76
CA PRO A 20 -12.00 -2.82 -16.67
C PRO A 20 -11.33 -1.62 -17.32
N ALA A 21 -11.89 -0.42 -17.07
CA ALA A 21 -11.54 0.82 -17.76
C ALA A 21 -10.04 1.19 -17.70
N TRP A 22 -9.26 0.54 -16.84
CA TRP A 22 -7.79 0.64 -16.84
C TRP A 22 -7.14 0.13 -18.13
N LYS A 23 -7.76 -0.83 -18.85
CA LYS A 23 -7.25 -1.27 -20.16
C LYS A 23 -7.46 -0.23 -21.26
N ALA A 24 -8.55 0.54 -21.20
CA ALA A 24 -8.82 1.60 -22.16
C ALA A 24 -7.94 2.85 -21.91
N ALA A 25 -7.66 3.16 -20.64
CA ALA A 25 -6.80 4.28 -20.26
C ALA A 25 -5.30 4.03 -20.53
N ALA A 26 -4.87 2.77 -20.69
CA ALA A 26 -3.47 2.44 -20.95
C ALA A 26 -2.95 2.90 -22.33
N GLY A 27 -3.85 3.22 -23.28
CA GLY A 27 -3.49 3.60 -24.65
C GLY A 27 -3.14 5.09 -24.87
N GLN A 28 -3.34 5.97 -23.88
CA GLN A 28 -3.27 7.43 -24.07
C GLN A 28 -2.19 8.15 -23.25
N LEU A 29 -1.35 7.44 -22.50
CA LEU A 29 -0.24 8.07 -21.79
C LEU A 29 0.96 8.20 -22.73
N GLY A 30 0.91 9.23 -23.58
CA GLY A 30 2.07 9.74 -24.30
C GLY A 30 3.25 9.94 -23.34
N GLY A 31 4.44 9.53 -23.80
CA GLY A 31 5.64 9.35 -22.99
C GLY A 31 5.90 10.50 -22.02
N ALA A 32 5.61 10.25 -20.74
CA ALA A 32 6.14 11.06 -19.66
C ALA A 32 7.68 11.04 -19.76
N PRO A 33 8.36 12.18 -19.49
CA PRO A 33 9.82 12.21 -19.49
C PRO A 33 10.32 11.07 -18.60
N ALA A 34 11.32 10.33 -19.09
CA ALA A 34 11.95 9.24 -18.35
C ALA A 34 12.59 9.84 -17.08
N VAL A 35 11.82 9.90 -16.00
CA VAL A 35 12.32 10.26 -14.69
C VAL A 35 13.38 9.21 -14.38
N LYS A 36 14.64 9.64 -14.23
CA LYS A 36 15.70 8.76 -13.72
C LYS A 36 15.36 8.38 -12.28
N THR A 37 14.53 7.37 -12.11
CA THR A 37 14.15 6.81 -10.82
C THR A 37 15.00 5.60 -10.49
N SER A 38 16.33 5.68 -10.60
CA SER A 38 17.18 4.59 -10.11
C SER A 38 17.40 4.72 -8.59
N ARG A 39 16.35 5.07 -7.83
CA ARG A 39 16.37 4.94 -6.37
C ARG A 39 15.87 3.55 -6.05
N THR A 40 16.82 2.65 -5.84
CA THR A 40 16.55 1.29 -5.39
C THR A 40 16.36 1.31 -3.87
N TYR A 41 15.29 0.67 -3.42
CA TYR A 41 15.01 0.43 -2.01
C TYR A 41 15.03 -1.08 -1.77
N ASP A 42 15.53 -1.48 -0.61
CA ASP A 42 15.57 -2.88 -0.19
C ASP A 42 14.23 -3.32 0.41
N ALA A 43 13.47 -2.37 0.98
CA ALA A 43 12.14 -2.60 1.53
C ALA A 43 11.23 -1.38 1.37
N VAL A 44 9.93 -1.63 1.30
CA VAL A 44 8.89 -0.59 1.34
C VAL A 44 7.94 -0.90 2.49
N VAL A 45 7.70 0.09 3.35
CA VAL A 45 6.72 0.02 4.43
C VAL A 45 5.54 0.91 4.04
N VAL A 46 4.34 0.32 3.99
CA VAL A 46 3.09 1.03 3.67
C VAL A 46 2.32 1.30 4.96
N GLY A 47 2.07 2.57 5.22
CA GLY A 47 1.48 3.12 6.43
C GLY A 47 2.54 3.71 7.37
N ALA A 48 2.53 5.03 7.57
CA ALA A 48 3.42 5.75 8.50
C ALA A 48 2.73 6.06 9.85
N GLY A 49 1.94 5.09 10.34
CA GLY A 49 1.49 5.05 11.74
C GLY A 49 2.57 4.49 12.68
N SER A 50 2.27 4.34 13.97
CA SER A 50 3.26 3.93 14.98
C SER A 50 4.03 2.66 14.60
N PHE A 51 3.34 1.60 14.17
CA PHE A 51 4.01 0.35 13.80
C PHE A 51 4.85 0.45 12.53
N GLY A 52 4.36 1.15 11.51
CA GLY A 52 5.10 1.30 10.25
C GLY A 52 6.35 2.16 10.42
N ALA A 53 6.26 3.23 11.22
CA ALA A 53 7.41 4.06 11.57
C ALA A 53 8.48 3.25 12.32
N TRP A 54 8.10 2.48 13.35
CA TRP A 54 9.03 1.61 14.08
C TRP A 54 9.62 0.51 13.20
N THR A 55 8.82 -0.07 12.31
CA THR A 55 9.30 -1.09 11.36
C THR A 55 10.34 -0.50 10.41
N ALA A 56 10.05 0.66 9.81
CA ALA A 56 10.99 1.35 8.93
C ALA A 56 12.28 1.73 9.66
N TYR A 57 12.17 2.21 10.91
CA TYR A 57 13.31 2.53 11.77
C TYR A 57 14.22 1.31 12.00
N TYR A 58 13.67 0.17 12.43
CA TYR A 58 14.47 -1.03 12.68
C TYR A 58 15.07 -1.63 11.40
N LEU A 59 14.36 -1.56 10.27
CA LEU A 59 14.91 -1.97 8.98
C LEU A 59 16.07 -1.05 8.56
N GLN A 60 15.94 0.25 8.77
CA GLN A 60 17.00 1.21 8.50
C GLN A 60 18.22 1.00 9.42
N GLN A 61 18.01 0.72 10.70
CA GLN A 61 19.09 0.37 11.63
C GLN A 61 19.86 -0.89 11.22
N ARG A 62 19.23 -1.80 10.48
CA ARG A 62 19.87 -2.99 9.90
C ARG A 62 20.60 -2.71 8.57
N GLY A 63 20.68 -1.44 8.15
CA GLY A 63 21.39 -1.02 6.96
C GLY A 63 20.57 -1.05 5.66
N LEU A 64 19.25 -1.30 5.74
CA LEU A 64 18.39 -1.34 4.57
C LEU A 64 17.97 0.06 4.12
N LYS A 65 17.91 0.29 2.81
CA LYS A 65 17.28 1.47 2.20
C LYS A 65 15.78 1.25 2.18
N VAL A 66 15.07 1.91 3.11
CA VAL A 66 13.62 1.73 3.27
C VAL A 66 12.86 2.93 2.72
N ALA A 67 11.82 2.67 1.93
CA ALA A 67 10.81 3.68 1.61
C ALA A 67 9.63 3.52 2.57
N LEU A 68 9.28 4.59 3.29
CA LEU A 68 8.08 4.65 4.12
C LEU A 68 7.03 5.52 3.43
N LEU A 69 5.86 4.96 3.15
CA LEU A 69 4.79 5.61 2.40
C LEU A 69 3.52 5.70 3.25
N ASP A 70 2.83 6.84 3.20
CA ASP A 70 1.52 7.02 3.81
C ASP A 70 0.64 7.90 2.93
N ALA A 71 -0.66 7.60 2.86
CA ALA A 71 -1.62 8.32 2.03
C ALA A 71 -1.94 9.73 2.56
N TYR A 72 -1.78 9.96 3.86
CA TYR A 72 -2.15 11.22 4.53
C TYR A 72 -0.97 11.84 5.29
N GLY A 73 0.23 11.28 5.14
CA GLY A 73 1.43 11.69 5.86
C GLY A 73 1.58 11.01 7.23
N PRO A 74 2.77 11.10 7.84
CA PRO A 74 3.05 10.47 9.13
C PRO A 74 2.19 11.09 10.25
N ALA A 75 1.83 10.27 11.24
CA ALA A 75 1.12 10.70 12.45
C ALA A 75 -0.20 11.48 12.19
N ASN A 76 -0.91 11.17 11.09
CA ASN A 76 -2.17 11.83 10.76
C ASN A 76 -3.33 11.38 11.68
N SER A 77 -4.35 12.22 11.82
CA SER A 77 -5.53 11.96 12.68
C SER A 77 -6.42 10.81 12.20
N ARG A 78 -6.21 10.30 10.98
CA ARG A 78 -6.97 9.16 10.42
C ARG A 78 -6.33 7.82 10.80
N ALA A 79 -5.13 7.83 11.36
CA ALA A 79 -4.45 6.64 11.86
C ALA A 79 -5.10 6.14 13.15
N SER A 80 -5.25 4.82 13.29
CA SER A 80 -5.71 4.20 14.54
C SER A 80 -4.75 4.38 15.72
N SER A 81 -3.53 4.88 15.47
CA SER A 81 -2.53 5.22 16.47
C SER A 81 -2.59 6.67 16.98
N GLY A 82 -3.48 7.53 16.46
CA GLY A 82 -3.57 8.95 16.84
C GLY A 82 -4.28 9.24 18.17
N GLY A 83 -4.21 10.46 18.69
CA GLY A 83 -4.74 10.83 20.01
C GLY A 83 -3.67 10.79 21.09
N GLU A 84 -4.03 11.17 22.32
CA GLU A 84 -3.06 11.52 23.37
C GLU A 84 -2.32 10.33 23.96
N SER A 85 -3.02 9.23 24.26
CA SER A 85 -2.46 8.11 25.03
C SER A 85 -2.90 6.74 24.49
N ARG A 86 -2.18 5.70 24.90
CA ARG A 86 -2.49 4.29 24.61
C ARG A 86 -2.30 3.45 25.85
N ILE A 87 -3.25 2.55 26.09
CA ILE A 87 -3.19 1.57 27.17
C ILE A 87 -2.24 0.44 26.74
N ILE A 88 -1.32 0.09 27.63
CA ILE A 88 -0.49 -1.11 27.52
C ILE A 88 -0.95 -2.05 28.65
N ARG A 89 -1.30 -3.29 28.32
CA ARG A 89 -1.71 -4.33 29.28
C ARG A 89 -0.89 -5.59 29.06
#